data_AF-G0AP47-F1
#
_entry.id   AF-G0AP47-F1
#
_cell.length_a   1.000
_cell.length_b   1.000
_cell.length_c   1.000
_cell.angle_alpha   90.00
_cell.angle_beta   90.00
_cell.angle_gamma   90.00
#
_symmetry.space_group_name_H-M   'P 1'
#
loop_
_entity.id
_entity.type
_entity.pdbx_description
1 polymer ?
#
loop_
_entity_poly.entity_id
_entity_poly.type
_entity_poly.pdbx_seq_one_letter_code
_entity_poly.pdbx_strand_id
1 'polypeptide(L)'
;MGKKENKKQVTLYKRVEISTGEELNLDNNQDEELRNYNELKEQLKLNLKSDINNKIQRMKILYEIKQKELYKYDGFKSFKQFIKSYVIARSQAYMYLKIYEKVLEGAISIEKVKEMGFVATYKDILKNNSSYAYKGDMIKENVEEGDDNPNIPIRILMKDKEVYDFCKKDTKRIYFILERLIKDKKNILSDLMIDYENHRKDKRKN
;
A
#
# COMPACT_ATOMS: atom_id res chain seq x y z
N MET A 1 -24.28 14.20 -39.91
CA MET A 1 -24.02 13.32 -38.76
C MET A 1 -23.53 14.20 -37.61
N GLY A 2 -24.28 14.26 -36.51
CA GLY A 2 -24.23 15.34 -35.53
C GLY A 2 -23.07 15.31 -34.53
N LYS A 3 -22.77 16.48 -33.96
CA LYS A 3 -22.02 16.64 -32.69
C LYS A 3 -23.00 17.19 -31.64
N LYS A 4 -23.15 16.47 -30.53
CA LYS A 4 -23.90 16.89 -29.33
C LYS A 4 -23.02 17.81 -28.49
N GLU A 5 -23.45 19.04 -28.28
CA GLU A 5 -22.94 19.92 -27.21
C GLU A 5 -23.92 19.90 -26.03
N ASN A 6 -23.50 19.31 -24.90
CA ASN A 6 -24.25 19.37 -23.64
C ASN A 6 -23.76 20.58 -22.82
N LYS A 7 -24.44 21.72 -22.95
CA LYS A 7 -24.28 22.86 -22.03
C LYS A 7 -25.08 22.59 -20.75
N LYS A 8 -24.38 22.51 -19.61
CA LYS A 8 -24.98 22.41 -18.27
C LYS A 8 -25.73 23.71 -17.97
N GLN A 9 -27.04 23.61 -17.71
CA GLN A 9 -27.85 24.73 -17.23
C GLN A 9 -27.68 24.88 -15.72
N VAL A 10 -27.53 26.13 -15.26
CA VAL A 10 -27.50 26.50 -13.85
C VAL A 10 -28.91 26.99 -13.49
N THR A 11 -29.55 26.34 -12.53
CA THR A 11 -30.88 26.75 -12.02
C THR A 11 -30.68 27.64 -10.80
N LEU A 12 -31.04 28.92 -10.92
CA LEU A 12 -31.08 29.86 -9.80
C LEU A 12 -32.50 29.84 -9.20
N TYR A 13 -32.61 29.49 -7.92
CA TYR A 13 -33.88 29.55 -7.20
C TYR A 13 -34.28 31.01 -6.93
N LYS A 14 -35.54 31.33 -7.24
CA LYS A 14 -36.15 32.65 -7.11
C LYS A 14 -36.27 33.00 -5.62
N ARG A 15 -35.85 34.22 -5.22
CA ARG A 15 -36.09 34.75 -3.87
C ARG A 15 -37.59 34.90 -3.64
N VAL A 16 -38.08 34.35 -2.54
CA VAL A 16 -39.46 34.52 -2.07
C VAL A 16 -39.54 35.85 -1.32
N GLU A 17 -40.36 36.77 -1.81
CA GLU A 17 -40.80 37.95 -1.07
C GLU A 17 -41.83 37.50 -0.03
N ILE A 18 -41.58 37.81 1.25
CA ILE A 18 -42.49 37.48 2.35
C ILE A 18 -43.56 38.58 2.41
N SER A 19 -44.78 38.25 1.99
CA SER A 19 -45.98 39.01 2.34
C SER A 19 -46.52 38.51 3.68
N THR A 20 -46.85 39.46 4.54
CA THR A 20 -47.44 39.28 5.86
C THR A 20 -48.73 38.46 5.86
N GLY A 21 -48.83 37.57 6.86
CA GLY A 21 -50.09 37.05 7.37
C GLY A 21 -50.40 35.62 6.94
N GLU A 22 -49.84 34.64 7.64
CA GLU A 22 -50.48 33.37 8.01
C GLU A 22 -49.49 32.59 8.90
N GLU A 23 -49.84 32.44 10.18
CA GLU A 23 -49.15 31.55 11.12
C GLU A 23 -49.28 30.11 10.60
N LEU A 24 -48.23 29.62 9.95
CA LEU A 24 -48.07 28.20 9.68
C LEU A 24 -46.80 27.72 10.39
N ASN A 25 -47.04 26.86 11.39
CA ASN A 25 -46.08 26.05 12.13
C ASN A 25 -44.97 25.44 11.25
N LEU A 26 -43.91 26.21 10.99
CA LEU A 26 -42.72 25.78 10.25
C LEU A 26 -41.44 25.75 11.12
N ASP A 27 -41.52 26.31 12.34
CA ASP A 27 -40.34 26.49 13.21
C ASP A 27 -39.94 25.22 13.99
N ASN A 28 -40.90 24.36 14.37
CA ASN A 28 -40.58 23.17 15.19
C ASN A 28 -39.84 22.06 14.41
N ASN A 29 -40.10 21.90 13.11
CA ASN A 29 -39.48 20.84 12.31
C ASN A 29 -38.01 21.14 11.96
N GLN A 30 -37.65 22.41 11.74
CA GLN A 30 -36.26 22.79 11.46
C GLN A 30 -35.36 22.58 12.70
N ASP A 31 -35.89 22.87 13.89
CA ASP A 31 -35.21 22.62 15.15
C ASP A 31 -35.09 21.12 15.47
N GLU A 32 -36.08 20.31 15.11
CA GLU A 32 -36.04 18.85 15.26
C GLU A 32 -35.04 18.20 14.27
N GLU A 33 -35.05 18.61 13.00
CA GLU A 33 -34.08 18.17 12.00
C GLU A 33 -32.64 18.56 12.38
N LEU A 34 -32.44 19.78 12.88
CA LEU A 34 -31.12 20.23 13.35
C LEU A 34 -30.65 19.45 14.59
N ARG A 35 -31.55 19.12 15.52
CA ARG A 35 -31.25 18.26 16.67
C ARG A 35 -30.87 16.85 16.22
N ASN A 36 -31.67 16.24 15.34
CA ASN A 36 -31.40 14.92 14.78
C ASN A 36 -30.05 14.89 14.04
N TYR A 37 -29.75 15.91 13.22
CA TYR A 37 -28.46 16.03 12.55
C TYR A 37 -27.29 16.07 13.54
N ASN A 38 -27.38 16.89 14.60
CA ASN A 38 -26.33 17.01 15.60
C ASN A 38 -26.13 15.69 16.37
N GLU A 39 -27.22 14.99 16.70
CA GLU A 39 -27.14 13.69 17.35
C GLU A 39 -26.46 12.65 16.46
N LEU A 40 -26.89 12.51 15.20
CA LEU A 40 -26.28 11.61 14.22
C LEU A 40 -24.80 11.93 13.99
N LYS A 41 -24.44 13.21 13.96
CA LYS A 41 -23.05 13.68 13.82
C LYS A 41 -22.18 13.26 15.01
N GLU A 42 -22.68 13.38 16.24
CA GLU A 42 -21.94 12.94 17.43
C GLU A 42 -21.86 11.41 17.52
N GLN A 43 -22.94 10.69 17.23
CA GLN A 43 -22.92 9.23 17.13
C GLN A 43 -21.89 8.74 16.10
N LEU A 44 -21.83 9.39 14.93
CA LEU A 44 -20.84 9.08 13.90
C LEU A 44 -19.40 9.29 14.41
N LYS A 45 -19.12 10.41 15.09
CA LYS A 45 -17.79 10.65 15.68
C LYS A 45 -17.41 9.59 16.71
N LEU A 46 -18.34 9.19 17.56
CA LEU A 46 -18.12 8.16 18.58
C LEU A 46 -17.83 6.80 17.93
N ASN A 47 -18.60 6.42 16.90
CA ASN A 47 -18.39 5.19 16.15
C ASN A 47 -17.02 5.18 15.46
N LEU A 48 -16.62 6.27 14.81
CA LEU A 48 -15.30 6.38 14.18
C LEU A 48 -14.15 6.28 15.19
N LYS A 49 -14.29 6.90 16.37
CA LYS A 49 -13.29 6.81 17.45
C LYS A 49 -13.19 5.39 18.00
N SER A 50 -14.33 4.74 18.21
CA SER A 50 -14.42 3.34 18.61
C SER A 50 -13.75 2.42 17.59
N ASP A 51 -14.02 2.62 16.30
CA ASP A 51 -13.42 1.84 15.21
C ASP A 51 -11.90 1.95 15.16
N ILE A 52 -11.36 3.15 15.33
CA ILE A 52 -9.91 3.37 15.39
C ILE A 52 -9.32 2.66 16.60
N ASN A 53 -9.95 2.79 17.78
CA ASN A 53 -9.48 2.13 18.99
C ASN A 53 -9.53 0.59 18.87
N ASN A 54 -10.60 0.06 18.29
CA ASN A 54 -10.77 -1.37 18.01
C ASN A 54 -9.67 -1.87 17.07
N LYS A 55 -9.32 -1.12 16.02
CA LYS A 55 -8.21 -1.47 15.13
C LYS A 55 -6.86 -1.49 15.87
N ILE A 56 -6.63 -0.58 16.82
CA ILE A 56 -5.41 -0.59 17.64
C ILE A 56 -5.37 -1.83 18.54
N GLN A 57 -6.48 -2.18 19.18
CA GLN A 57 -6.53 -3.38 20.02
C GLN A 57 -6.30 -4.64 19.19
N ARG A 58 -6.94 -4.76 18.02
CA ARG A 58 -6.70 -5.86 17.07
C ARG A 58 -5.24 -5.95 16.67
N MET A 59 -4.59 -4.82 16.41
CA MET A 59 -3.16 -4.76 16.08
C MET A 59 -2.28 -5.34 17.21
N LYS A 60 -2.54 -4.97 18.47
CA LYS A 60 -1.84 -5.50 19.64
C LYS A 60 -2.04 -7.01 19.81
N ILE A 61 -3.30 -7.46 19.74
CA ILE A 61 -3.67 -8.87 19.89
C ILE A 61 -3.01 -9.73 18.81
N LEU A 62 -3.11 -9.32 17.55
CA LEU A 62 -2.51 -10.06 16.43
C LEU A 62 -0.99 -10.18 16.57
N TYR A 63 -0.34 -9.12 17.07
CA TYR A 63 1.09 -9.15 17.32
C TYR A 63 1.45 -10.15 18.40
N GLU A 64 0.76 -10.12 19.54
CA GLU A 64 1.00 -11.04 20.65
C GLU A 64 0.77 -12.50 20.25
N ILE A 65 -0.34 -12.79 19.56
CA ILE A 65 -0.64 -14.14 19.03
C ILE A 65 0.46 -14.61 18.09
N LYS A 66 0.98 -13.73 17.22
CA LYS A 66 2.05 -14.11 16.30
C LYS A 66 3.36 -14.36 17.02
N GLN A 67 3.81 -13.45 17.89
CA GLN A 67 5.12 -13.53 18.54
C GLN A 67 5.23 -14.73 19.48
N LYS A 68 4.16 -15.02 20.23
CA LYS A 68 4.10 -16.17 21.14
C LYS A 68 3.59 -17.45 20.47
N GLU A 69 3.33 -17.39 19.17
CA GLU A 69 2.79 -18.49 18.37
C GLU A 69 1.51 -19.12 18.94
N LEU A 70 0.66 -18.33 19.60
CA LEU A 70 -0.54 -18.81 20.32
C LEU A 70 -1.57 -19.47 19.40
N TYR A 71 -1.52 -19.16 18.10
CA TYR A 71 -2.36 -19.82 17.11
C TYR A 71 -2.18 -21.35 17.06
N LYS A 72 -1.08 -21.88 17.59
CA LYS A 72 -0.84 -23.33 17.68
C LYS A 72 -1.80 -24.03 18.65
N TYR A 73 -2.35 -23.32 19.64
CA TYR A 73 -3.35 -23.90 20.56
C TYR A 73 -4.64 -24.32 19.86
N ASP A 74 -4.99 -23.63 18.76
CA ASP A 74 -6.12 -23.97 17.90
C ASP A 74 -5.73 -24.96 16.77
N GLY A 75 -4.51 -25.52 16.80
CA GLY A 75 -4.02 -26.47 15.81
C GLY A 75 -3.60 -25.85 14.47
N PHE A 76 -3.49 -24.52 14.37
CA PHE A 76 -3.00 -23.89 13.14
C PHE A 76 -1.48 -24.09 12.98
N LYS A 77 -1.06 -24.50 11.78
CA LYS A 77 0.37 -24.72 11.44
C LYS A 77 1.15 -23.43 11.24
N SER A 78 0.46 -22.33 10.96
CA SER A 78 1.08 -21.02 10.74
C SER A 78 0.13 -19.88 11.08
N PHE A 79 0.69 -18.73 11.41
CA PHE A 79 -0.08 -17.50 11.60
C PHE A 79 -0.92 -17.13 10.36
N LYS A 80 -0.43 -17.44 9.15
CA LYS A 80 -1.16 -17.30 7.89
C LYS A 80 -2.47 -18.09 7.88
N GLN A 81 -2.43 -19.33 8.37
CA GLN A 81 -3.60 -20.20 8.43
C GLN A 81 -4.60 -19.67 9.47
N PHE A 82 -4.10 -19.24 10.63
CA PHE A 82 -4.90 -18.61 11.68
C PHE A 82 -5.65 -17.37 11.18
N ILE A 83 -4.98 -16.38 10.59
CA ILE A 83 -5.68 -15.17 10.12
C ILE A 83 -6.69 -15.47 9.01
N LYS A 84 -6.53 -16.58 8.26
CA LYS A 84 -7.47 -17.00 7.22
C LYS A 84 -8.81 -17.48 7.80
N SER A 85 -8.85 -17.92 9.05
CA SER A 85 -10.10 -18.31 9.72
C SER A 85 -10.92 -17.11 10.24
N TYR A 86 -10.40 -15.88 10.15
CA TYR A 86 -11.08 -14.66 10.59
C TYR A 86 -11.41 -13.73 9.41
N VAL A 87 -12.33 -12.79 9.63
CA VAL A 87 -12.70 -11.73 8.67
C VAL A 87 -11.66 -10.60 8.70
N ILE A 88 -10.37 -10.95 8.53
CA ILE A 88 -9.26 -10.00 8.42
C ILE A 88 -8.48 -10.32 7.16
N ALA A 89 -8.38 -9.35 6.25
CA ALA A 89 -7.57 -9.52 5.06
C ALA A 89 -6.10 -9.72 5.44
N ARG A 90 -5.42 -10.67 4.77
CA ARG A 90 -4.00 -10.98 5.00
C ARG A 90 -3.15 -9.70 5.02
N SER A 91 -3.30 -8.85 4.01
CA SER A 91 -2.55 -7.59 3.89
C SER A 91 -2.75 -6.66 5.10
N GLN A 92 -3.97 -6.59 5.64
CA GLN A 92 -4.26 -5.79 6.83
C GLN A 92 -3.59 -6.36 8.08
N ALA A 93 -3.65 -7.67 8.28
CA ALA A 93 -3.00 -8.31 9.42
C ALA A 93 -1.49 -8.04 9.43
N TYR A 94 -0.80 -8.25 8.30
CA TYR A 94 0.64 -7.98 8.21
C TYR A 94 0.98 -6.48 8.29
N MET A 95 0.12 -5.60 7.77
CA MET A 95 0.27 -4.15 7.96
C MET A 95 0.21 -3.78 9.44
N TYR A 96 -0.75 -4.32 10.21
CA TYR A 96 -0.84 -4.09 11.64
C TYR A 96 0.40 -4.55 12.40
N LEU A 97 0.91 -5.75 12.08
CA LEU A 97 2.16 -6.25 12.68
C LEU A 97 3.32 -5.28 12.45
N LYS A 98 3.49 -4.79 11.21
CA LYS A 98 4.59 -3.87 10.85
C LYS A 98 4.48 -2.51 11.52
N ILE A 99 3.27 -1.96 11.63
CA ILE A 99 3.06 -0.70 12.34
C ILE A 99 3.39 -0.91 13.83
N TYR A 100 2.93 -2.00 14.43
CA TYR A 100 3.14 -2.22 15.86
C TYR A 100 4.59 -2.51 16.22
N GLU A 101 5.35 -3.21 15.37
CA GLU A 101 6.81 -3.33 15.52
C GLU A 101 7.45 -1.96 15.69
N LYS A 102 7.12 -0.99 14.82
CA LYS A 102 7.65 0.38 14.89
C LYS A 102 7.16 1.15 16.11
N VAL A 103 5.97 0.84 16.62
CA VAL A 103 5.48 1.41 17.89
C VAL A 103 6.31 0.89 19.06
N LEU A 104 6.58 -0.42 19.12
CA LEU A 104 7.38 -1.03 20.18
C LEU A 104 8.84 -0.56 20.14
N GLU A 105 9.39 -0.32 18.95
CA GLU A 105 10.71 0.29 18.77
C GLU A 105 10.76 1.77 19.20
N GLY A 106 9.62 2.41 19.50
CA GLY A 106 9.55 3.83 19.83
C GLY A 106 9.67 4.77 18.62
N ALA A 107 9.73 4.23 17.39
CA ALA A 107 9.85 5.02 16.17
C ALA A 107 8.56 5.80 15.81
N ILE A 108 7.40 5.34 16.29
CA ILE A 108 6.12 6.02 16.10
C ILE A 108 5.20 5.81 17.30
N SER A 109 4.50 6.85 17.75
CA SER A 109 3.52 6.74 18.83
C SER A 109 2.16 6.25 18.31
N ILE A 110 1.36 5.61 19.18
CA ILE A 110 -0.01 5.21 18.86
C ILE A 110 -0.88 6.43 18.50
N GLU A 111 -0.64 7.57 19.14
CA GLU A 111 -1.34 8.83 18.89
C GLU A 111 -1.08 9.30 17.45
N LYS A 112 0.17 9.23 17.00
CA LYS A 112 0.54 9.55 15.62
C LYS A 112 -0.07 8.56 14.62
N VAL A 113 -0.19 7.27 14.97
CA VAL A 113 -0.92 6.29 14.14
C VAL A 113 -2.41 6.65 14.04
N LYS A 114 -3.04 7.10 15.13
CA LYS A 114 -4.47 7.54 15.13
C LYS A 114 -4.67 8.74 14.23
N GLU A 115 -3.76 9.71 14.28
CA GLU A 115 -3.82 10.95 13.52
C GLU A 115 -3.58 10.72 12.02
N MET A 116 -2.50 10.02 11.66
CA MET A 116 -2.15 9.76 10.26
C MET A 116 -3.04 8.69 9.62
N GLY A 117 -3.52 7.74 10.42
CA GLY A 117 -4.23 6.55 9.96
C GLY A 117 -3.27 5.44 9.50
N PHE A 118 -3.68 4.19 9.73
CA PHE A 118 -2.86 2.99 9.51
C PHE A 118 -2.22 2.88 8.12
N VAL A 119 -2.97 3.16 7.04
CA VAL A 119 -2.46 3.02 5.67
C VAL A 119 -1.38 4.06 5.37
N ALA A 120 -1.59 5.31 5.81
CA ALA A 120 -0.61 6.37 5.61
C ALA A 120 0.64 6.12 6.44
N THR A 121 0.48 5.72 7.71
CA THR A 121 1.59 5.28 8.56
C THR A 121 2.38 4.15 7.93
N TYR A 122 1.72 3.11 7.43
CA TYR A 122 2.41 1.99 6.79
C TYR A 122 3.22 2.43 5.56
N LYS A 123 2.65 3.30 4.72
CA LYS A 123 3.36 3.87 3.57
C LYS A 123 4.57 4.71 4.00
N ASP A 124 4.44 5.49 5.07
CA ASP A 124 5.54 6.29 5.62
C ASP A 124 6.68 5.40 6.12
N ILE A 125 6.35 4.35 6.89
CA ILE A 125 7.31 3.32 7.32
C ILE A 125 8.04 2.71 6.12
N LEU A 126 7.32 2.33 5.05
CA LEU A 126 7.95 1.75 3.87
C LEU A 126 8.87 2.73 3.13
N LYS A 127 8.49 4.02 3.03
CA LYS A 127 9.30 5.06 2.40
C LYS A 127 10.58 5.34 3.19
N ASN A 128 10.49 5.37 4.51
CA ASN A 128 11.63 5.64 5.40
C ASN A 128 12.55 4.41 5.56
N ASN A 129 12.06 3.21 5.21
CA ASN A 129 12.86 1.98 5.06
C ASN A 129 13.26 1.73 3.60
N SER A 130 13.71 2.76 2.86
CA SER A 130 13.99 2.73 1.41
C SER A 130 15.18 1.85 0.97
N SER A 131 15.27 0.62 1.49
CA SER A 131 15.70 -0.56 0.75
C SER A 131 14.53 -1.32 0.08
N TYR A 132 13.26 -0.96 0.35
CA TYR A 132 12.08 -1.60 -0.25
C TYR A 132 11.23 -0.63 -1.10
N ALA A 133 11.73 -0.27 -2.27
CA ALA A 133 10.93 0.43 -3.28
C ALA A 133 9.85 -0.51 -3.87
N TYR A 134 8.59 -0.10 -3.72
CA TYR A 134 7.43 -0.43 -4.56
C TYR A 134 7.33 -1.88 -5.10
N LYS A 135 6.69 -2.77 -4.32
CA LYS A 135 5.92 -3.89 -4.89
C LYS A 135 4.47 -3.43 -5.13
N GLY A 136 4.27 -2.79 -6.28
CA GLY A 136 3.08 -3.08 -7.07
C GLY A 136 3.23 -4.50 -7.61
N ASP A 137 2.13 -5.23 -7.65
CA ASP A 137 1.98 -6.62 -8.09
C ASP A 137 2.34 -7.73 -7.08
N MET A 138 1.24 -8.27 -6.56
CA MET A 138 0.96 -9.69 -6.33
C MET A 138 1.97 -10.52 -5.53
N ILE A 139 1.43 -10.98 -4.40
CA ILE A 139 1.71 -12.24 -3.73
C ILE A 139 2.11 -13.31 -4.75
N LYS A 140 3.41 -13.53 -4.91
CA LYS A 140 3.99 -14.82 -5.25
C LYS A 140 4.94 -15.17 -4.13
N GLU A 141 4.37 -15.76 -3.09
CA GLU A 141 5.10 -16.54 -2.10
C GLU A 141 5.44 -17.88 -2.73
N ASN A 142 6.73 -18.16 -2.83
CA ASN A 142 7.33 -19.48 -2.72
C ASN A 142 8.84 -19.22 -2.61
N VAL A 143 9.34 -18.98 -1.40
CA VAL A 143 10.70 -19.40 -1.02
C VAL A 143 10.63 -19.74 0.46
N GLU A 144 10.94 -21.00 0.72
CA GLU A 144 11.10 -21.62 2.03
C GLU A 144 12.26 -20.98 2.80
N GLU A 145 12.20 -21.10 4.11
CA GLU A 145 13.20 -20.61 5.06
C GLU A 145 14.58 -21.24 4.77
N GLY A 146 15.63 -20.41 4.83
CA GLY A 146 17.02 -20.87 4.92
C GLY A 146 17.92 -20.51 3.74
N ASP A 147 18.28 -19.23 3.59
CA ASP A 147 19.60 -18.82 3.10
C ASP A 147 19.81 -17.33 3.46
N ASP A 148 20.76 -17.04 4.34
CA ASP A 148 21.06 -15.66 4.81
C ASP A 148 21.77 -14.80 3.77
N ASN A 149 21.74 -15.18 2.48
CA ASN A 149 22.16 -14.32 1.39
C ASN A 149 20.92 -13.69 0.75
N PRO A 150 20.65 -12.38 0.97
CA PRO A 150 19.50 -11.74 0.35
C PRO A 150 19.67 -11.84 -1.16
N ASN A 151 18.81 -12.63 -1.82
CA ASN A 151 18.80 -12.75 -3.26
C ASN A 151 18.29 -11.42 -3.83
N ILE A 152 19.19 -10.47 -4.07
CA ILE A 152 18.85 -9.11 -4.53
C ILE A 152 18.38 -9.20 -5.98
N PRO A 153 17.09 -8.95 -6.28
CA PRO A 153 16.60 -9.04 -7.64
C PRO A 153 17.06 -7.83 -8.46
N ILE A 154 17.79 -8.07 -9.54
CA ILE A 154 18.17 -7.03 -10.51
C ILE A 154 17.02 -6.86 -11.52
N ARG A 155 16.56 -5.63 -11.73
CA ARG A 155 15.59 -5.27 -12.78
C ARG A 155 16.27 -4.46 -13.86
N ILE A 156 16.28 -4.97 -15.10
CA ILE A 156 16.85 -4.28 -16.25
C ILE A 156 15.75 -4.05 -17.29
N LEU A 157 15.61 -2.81 -17.76
CA LEU A 157 14.69 -2.47 -18.84
C LEU A 157 15.32 -2.82 -20.20
N MET A 158 14.83 -3.87 -20.86
CA MET A 158 15.25 -4.27 -22.19
C MET A 158 14.47 -3.49 -23.25
N LYS A 159 15.18 -2.81 -24.16
CA LYS A 159 14.57 -2.13 -25.32
C LYS A 159 14.42 -3.05 -26.52
N ASP A 160 15.33 -4.02 -26.64
CA ASP A 160 15.33 -4.98 -27.72
C ASP A 160 14.53 -6.24 -27.35
N LYS A 161 13.66 -6.68 -28.26
CA LYS A 161 12.74 -7.80 -28.03
C LYS A 161 13.46 -9.15 -28.06
N GLU A 162 14.42 -9.32 -28.94
CA GLU A 162 15.17 -10.57 -29.08
C GLU A 162 16.04 -10.82 -27.84
N VAL A 163 16.72 -9.77 -27.36
CA VAL A 163 17.50 -9.84 -26.12
C VAL A 163 16.59 -10.12 -24.92
N TYR A 164 15.40 -9.52 -24.88
CA TYR A 164 14.41 -9.81 -23.84
C TYR A 164 13.98 -11.28 -23.84
N ASP A 165 13.62 -11.83 -25.00
CA ASP A 165 13.16 -13.21 -25.14
C ASP A 165 14.28 -14.21 -24.79
N PHE A 166 15.52 -13.92 -25.18
CA PHE A 166 16.71 -14.70 -24.82
C PHE A 166 16.92 -14.75 -23.29
N CYS A 167 16.81 -13.60 -22.62
CA CYS A 167 17.00 -13.48 -21.17
C CYS A 167 15.85 -14.11 -20.38
N LYS A 168 14.62 -13.98 -20.87
CA LYS A 168 13.43 -14.51 -20.21
C LYS A 168 13.30 -16.03 -20.33
N LYS A 169 13.75 -16.60 -21.45
CA LYS A 169 13.62 -18.04 -21.73
C LYS A 169 14.31 -18.91 -20.68
N ASP A 170 15.46 -18.49 -20.18
CA ASP A 170 16.18 -19.19 -19.12
C ASP A 170 17.04 -18.22 -18.29
N THR A 171 16.51 -17.81 -17.14
CA THR A 171 17.19 -16.87 -16.23
C THR A 171 18.38 -17.49 -15.51
N LYS A 172 18.39 -18.81 -15.29
CA LYS A 172 19.53 -19.52 -14.68
C LYS A 172 20.72 -19.52 -15.63
N ARG A 173 20.47 -19.70 -16.92
CA ARG A 173 21.49 -19.58 -17.97
C ARG A 173 22.10 -18.19 -18.01
N ILE A 174 21.29 -17.13 -17.89
CA ILE A 174 21.82 -15.75 -17.84
C ILE A 174 22.72 -15.55 -16.61
N TYR A 175 22.27 -15.99 -15.44
CA TYR A 175 23.07 -15.91 -14.22
C TYR A 175 24.42 -16.63 -14.40
N PHE A 176 24.41 -17.85 -14.93
CA PHE A 176 25.62 -18.63 -15.21
C PHE A 176 26.57 -17.91 -16.19
N ILE A 177 26.04 -17.31 -17.26
CA ILE A 177 26.83 -16.55 -18.23
C ILE A 177 27.49 -15.35 -17.56
N LEU A 178 26.72 -14.55 -16.81
CA LEU A 178 27.24 -13.36 -16.12
C LEU A 178 28.28 -13.74 -15.07
N GLU A 179 28.05 -14.81 -14.31
CA GLU A 179 28.99 -15.32 -13.32
C GLU A 179 30.32 -15.72 -13.96
N ARG A 180 30.29 -16.46 -15.09
CA ARG A 180 31.50 -16.87 -15.82
C ARG A 180 32.22 -15.69 -16.47
N LEU A 181 31.49 -14.70 -16.98
CA LEU A 181 32.08 -13.48 -17.49
C LEU A 181 32.88 -12.73 -16.42
N ILE A 182 32.31 -12.60 -15.22
CA ILE A 182 32.92 -11.88 -14.10
C ILE A 182 34.09 -12.65 -13.49
N LYS A 183 33.94 -13.96 -13.27
CA LYS A 183 34.94 -14.79 -12.57
C LYS A 183 36.09 -15.22 -13.48
N ASP A 184 35.78 -15.68 -14.69
CA ASP A 184 36.73 -16.42 -15.52
C ASP A 184 37.12 -15.71 -16.82
N LYS A 185 36.24 -14.87 -17.39
CA LYS A 185 36.43 -14.25 -18.70
C LYS A 185 36.58 -12.73 -18.61
N LYS A 186 37.46 -12.28 -17.72
CA LYS A 186 37.71 -10.85 -17.44
C LYS A 186 38.11 -10.04 -18.68
N ASN A 187 38.91 -10.59 -19.59
CA ASN A 187 39.33 -9.87 -20.79
C ASN A 187 38.13 -9.54 -21.69
N ILE A 188 37.25 -10.53 -21.93
CA ILE A 188 36.02 -10.35 -22.71
C ILE A 188 35.10 -9.32 -22.02
N LEU A 189 34.99 -9.39 -20.68
CA LEU A 189 34.22 -8.42 -19.92
C LEU A 189 34.76 -6.99 -20.06
N SER A 190 36.09 -6.82 -20.00
CA SER A 190 36.75 -5.53 -20.18
C SER A 190 36.49 -4.95 -21.57
N ASP A 191 36.59 -5.77 -22.62
CA ASP A 191 36.31 -5.33 -24.00
C ASP A 191 34.86 -4.85 -24.14
N LEU A 192 33.90 -5.63 -23.61
CA LEU A 192 32.48 -5.25 -23.61
C LEU A 192 32.21 -3.96 -22.82
N MET A 193 32.95 -3.70 -21.73
CA MET A 193 32.84 -2.45 -20.96
C MET A 193 33.37 -1.25 -21.74
N ILE A 194 34.50 -1.41 -22.46
CA ILE A 194 35.07 -0.35 -23.30
C ILE A 194 34.10 -0.01 -24.43
N ASP A 195 33.55 -1.01 -25.12
CA ASP A 195 32.56 -0.82 -26.19
C ASP A 195 31.32 -0.08 -25.69
N TYR A 196 30.82 -0.45 -24.51
CA TYR A 196 29.70 0.22 -23.88
C TYR A 196 29.99 1.71 -23.59
N GLU A 197 31.15 2.03 -23.02
CA GLU A 197 31.53 3.41 -22.70
C GLU A 197 31.71 4.26 -23.97
N ASN A 198 32.23 3.69 -25.05
CA ASN A 198 32.32 4.37 -26.35
C ASN A 198 30.93 4.67 -26.91
N HIS A 199 30.04 3.68 -26.98
CA HIS A 199 28.66 3.86 -27.43
C HIS A 199 27.88 4.86 -26.54
N ARG A 200 28.18 4.94 -25.23
CA ARG A 200 27.58 5.95 -24.34
C ARG A 200 28.06 7.37 -24.65
N LYS A 201 29.34 7.55 -25.02
CA LYS A 201 29.90 8.86 -25.38
C LYS A 201 29.32 9.39 -26.70
N ASP A 202 29.09 8.51 -27.67
CA ASP A 202 28.54 8.90 -28.97
C ASP A 202 27.08 9.38 -28.86
N LYS A 203 26.29 8.77 -27.96
CA LYS A 203 24.92 9.22 -27.65
C LYS A 203 24.82 10.55 -26.90
N ARG A 204 25.92 11.10 -26.39
CA ARG A 204 25.95 12.42 -25.72
C ARG A 204 26.37 13.55 -26.66
N LYS A 205 26.89 13.23 -27.84
CA LYS A 205 27.36 14.20 -28.85
C LYS A 205 26.29 14.51 -29.92
N ASN A 206 25.30 13.64 -30.06
CA ASN A 206 24.09 13.85 -30.87
C ASN A 206 22.93 14.27 -29.98
#